data_AF-A0A4Q3SJ78-F1
#
_entry.id   AF-A0A4Q3SJ78-F1
#
_cell.length_a   1.000
_cell.length_b   1.000
_cell.length_c   1.000
_cell.angle_alpha   90.00
_cell.angle_beta   90.00
_cell.angle_gamma   90.00
#
_symmetry.space_group_name_H-M   'P 1'
#
loop_
_entity.id
_entity.type
_entity.pdbx_description
1 polymer ?
#
loop_
_entity_poly.entity_id
_entity_poly.type
_entity_poly.pdbx_seq_one_letter_code
_entity_poly.pdbx_strand_id
1 'polypeptide(L)'
;ILVLSAALGARFGGAGAMVGAASAGLVDAHAAAISIASLSVAGHIEPRDAVLPILAGLTTNTVTKIVLALSGGQREFAWRVIPGLVLVAAAAWLGAFLQAAIGR
;
A
#
# COMPACT_ATOMS: atom_id res chain seq x y z
N ILE A 1 13.96 -5.34 -1.29
CA ILE A 1 12.62 -4.81 -1.62
C ILE A 1 12.70 -3.72 -2.68
N LEU A 2 13.44 -2.63 -2.48
CA LEU A 2 13.68 -1.58 -3.51
C LEU A 2 14.16 -2.15 -4.86
N VAL A 3 15.13 -3.08 -4.83
CA VAL A 3 15.64 -3.76 -6.05
C VAL A 3 14.56 -4.63 -6.71
N LEU A 4 13.68 -5.27 -5.94
CA LEU A 4 12.64 -6.16 -6.46
C LEU A 4 11.49 -5.36 -7.10
N SER A 5 11.05 -4.26 -6.46
CA SER A 5 10.06 -3.35 -7.04
C SER A 5 10.61 -2.59 -8.26
N ALA A 6 11.88 -2.19 -8.24
CA ALA A 6 12.54 -1.56 -9.39
C ALA A 6 12.70 -2.55 -10.57
N ALA A 7 13.08 -3.80 -10.30
CA ALA A 7 13.21 -4.84 -11.33
C ALA A 7 11.86 -5.25 -11.94
N LEU A 8 10.79 -5.35 -11.12
CA LEU A 8 9.45 -5.65 -11.60
C LEU A 8 8.82 -4.48 -12.36
N GLY A 9 9.05 -3.23 -11.90
CA GLY A 9 8.62 -2.02 -12.60
C GLY A 9 9.30 -1.84 -13.96
N ALA A 10 10.61 -2.08 -14.03
CA ALA A 10 11.39 -1.99 -15.28
C ALA A 10 10.99 -3.04 -16.33
N ARG A 11 10.43 -4.18 -15.91
CA ARG A 11 10.10 -5.32 -16.81
C ARG A 11 8.63 -5.42 -17.17
N PHE A 12 7.70 -4.89 -16.36
CA PHE A 12 6.26 -5.16 -16.50
C PHE A 12 5.32 -3.94 -16.43
N GLY A 13 5.85 -2.71 -16.37
CA GLY A 13 5.02 -1.49 -16.32
C GLY A 13 4.11 -1.44 -15.08
N GLY A 14 2.92 -0.86 -15.21
CA GLY A 14 2.00 -0.63 -14.08
C GLY A 14 1.58 -1.90 -13.31
N ALA A 15 1.46 -3.04 -13.99
CA ALA A 15 1.12 -4.32 -13.35
C ALA A 15 2.24 -4.84 -12.43
N GLY A 16 3.51 -4.65 -12.84
CA GLY A 16 4.67 -4.98 -12.02
C GLY A 16 4.77 -4.13 -10.75
N ALA A 17 4.44 -2.83 -10.87
CA ALA A 17 4.40 -1.91 -9.74
C ALA A 17 3.33 -2.32 -8.70
N MET A 18 2.14 -2.71 -9.15
CA MET A 18 1.06 -3.19 -8.28
C MET A 18 1.46 -4.45 -7.50
N VAL A 19 1.96 -5.48 -8.18
CA VAL A 19 2.36 -6.74 -7.53
C VAL A 19 3.54 -6.52 -6.58
N GLY A 20 4.53 -5.72 -7.00
CA GLY A 20 5.68 -5.36 -6.17
C GLY A 20 5.27 -4.62 -4.89
N ALA A 21 4.37 -3.62 -5.01
CA ALA A 21 3.88 -2.85 -3.87
C ALA A 21 3.04 -3.70 -2.90
N ALA A 22 2.13 -4.53 -3.42
CA ALA A 22 1.33 -5.43 -2.60
C ALA A 22 2.22 -6.41 -1.80
N SER A 23 3.24 -6.96 -2.46
CA SER A 23 4.21 -7.89 -1.85
C SER A 23 5.09 -7.20 -0.80
N ALA A 24 5.61 -6.00 -1.10
CA ALA A 24 6.39 -5.20 -0.17
C ALA A 24 5.56 -4.77 1.05
N GLY A 25 4.30 -4.42 0.81
CA GLY A 25 3.33 -4.00 1.82
C GLY A 25 3.05 -5.07 2.87
N LEU A 26 3.14 -6.36 2.53
CA LEU A 26 3.01 -7.44 3.53
C LEU A 26 3.98 -7.26 4.70
N VAL A 27 5.16 -6.68 4.46
CA VAL A 27 6.21 -6.44 5.46
C VAL A 27 6.18 -5.00 5.97
N ASP A 28 6.21 -4.02 5.06
CA ASP A 28 6.23 -2.59 5.42
C ASP A 28 5.55 -1.71 4.36
N ALA A 29 4.45 -1.07 4.78
CA ALA A 29 3.71 -0.11 3.96
C ALA A 29 4.53 1.15 3.60
N HIS A 30 5.38 1.65 4.50
CA HIS A 30 6.12 2.88 4.26
C HIS A 30 7.23 2.66 3.24
N ALA A 31 8.04 1.61 3.41
CA ALA A 31 9.04 1.25 2.41
C ALA A 31 8.41 0.95 1.04
N ALA A 32 7.25 0.27 0.99
CA ALA A 32 6.52 0.04 -0.25
C ALA A 32 6.07 1.36 -0.90
N ALA A 33 5.47 2.27 -0.12
CA ALA A 33 5.00 3.56 -0.62
C ALA A 33 6.15 4.45 -1.13
N ILE A 34 7.24 4.56 -0.36
CA ILE A 34 8.44 5.30 -0.75
C ILE A 34 9.00 4.74 -2.06
N SER A 35 9.08 3.41 -2.20
CA SER A 35 9.58 2.78 -3.42
C SER A 35 8.76 3.16 -4.65
N ILE A 36 7.43 3.14 -4.58
CA ILE A 36 6.57 3.52 -5.69
C ILE A 36 6.64 5.02 -5.97
N ALA A 37 6.65 5.85 -4.93
CA ALA A 37 6.80 7.30 -5.06
C ALA A 37 8.14 7.67 -5.73
N SER A 38 9.24 6.99 -5.39
CA SER A 38 10.54 7.19 -6.03
C SER A 38 10.52 6.81 -7.52
N LEU A 39 9.81 5.75 -7.90
CA LEU A 39 9.63 5.40 -9.32
C LEU A 39 8.83 6.47 -10.06
N SER A 40 7.86 7.10 -9.40
CA SER A 40 7.10 8.20 -9.99
C SER A 40 7.93 9.46 -10.18
N VAL A 41 8.71 9.85 -9.16
CA VAL A 41 9.66 10.97 -9.25
C VAL A 41 10.73 10.74 -10.32
N ALA A 42 11.15 9.49 -10.53
CA ALA A 42 12.08 9.11 -11.59
C ALA A 42 11.45 9.09 -13.00
N GLY A 43 10.14 9.36 -13.13
CA GLY A 43 9.44 9.39 -14.42
C GLY A 43 9.10 8.02 -15.00
N HIS A 44 9.24 6.94 -14.21
CA HIS A 44 8.90 5.58 -14.66
C HIS A 44 7.42 5.26 -14.53
N ILE A 45 6.69 5.98 -13.65
CA ILE A 45 5.27 5.81 -13.41
C ILE A 45 4.65 7.20 -13.27
N GLU A 46 3.54 7.46 -13.96
CA GLU A 46 2.81 8.73 -13.78
C GLU A 46 2.32 8.84 -12.32
N PRO A 47 2.35 10.02 -11.67
CA PRO A 47 1.87 10.18 -10.29
C PRO A 47 0.46 9.63 -10.04
N ARG A 48 -0.45 9.75 -11.02
CA ARG A 48 -1.80 9.17 -10.91
C ARG A 48 -1.79 7.64 -10.85
N ASP A 49 -0.87 7.00 -11.56
CA ASP A 49 -0.76 5.54 -11.66
C ASP A 49 -0.04 4.94 -10.43
N ALA A 50 0.63 5.78 -9.64
CA ALA A 50 1.29 5.41 -8.39
C ALA A 50 0.31 5.22 -7.21
N VAL A 51 -0.87 5.83 -7.26
CA VAL A 51 -1.86 5.82 -6.15
C VAL A 51 -2.30 4.40 -5.82
N LEU A 52 -2.72 3.63 -6.83
CA LEU A 52 -3.26 2.28 -6.63
C LEU A 52 -2.21 1.30 -6.06
N PRO A 53 -0.96 1.22 -6.58
CA PRO A 53 0.08 0.40 -5.97
C PRO A 53 0.39 0.77 -4.51
N ILE A 54 0.43 2.08 -4.18
CA ILE A 54 0.66 2.53 -2.79
C ILE A 54 -0.48 2.05 -1.88
N LEU A 55 -1.74 2.21 -2.30
CA LEU A 55 -2.90 1.73 -1.55
C LEU A 55 -2.93 0.20 -1.42
N ALA A 56 -2.49 -0.52 -2.44
CA ALA A 56 -2.36 -1.97 -2.38
C ALA A 56 -1.33 -2.39 -1.32
N GLY A 57 -0.16 -1.73 -1.28
CA GLY A 57 0.84 -1.96 -0.24
C GLY A 57 0.35 -1.63 1.17
N LEU A 58 -0.40 -0.52 1.34
CA LEU A 58 -1.02 -0.18 2.61
C LEU A 58 -2.07 -1.22 3.05
N THR A 59 -2.87 -1.70 2.10
CA THR A 59 -3.95 -2.66 2.34
C THR A 59 -3.38 -4.01 2.75
N THR A 60 -2.37 -4.53 2.04
CA THR A 60 -1.72 -5.79 2.41
C THR A 60 -1.03 -5.70 3.77
N ASN A 61 -0.40 -4.57 4.11
CA ASN A 61 0.17 -4.35 5.44
C ASN A 61 -0.90 -4.35 6.54
N THR A 62 -2.02 -3.68 6.28
CA THR A 62 -3.16 -3.63 7.20
C THR A 62 -3.70 -5.04 7.44
N VAL A 63 -3.86 -5.84 6.38
CA VAL A 63 -4.27 -7.24 6.49
C VAL A 63 -3.27 -8.03 7.33
N THR A 64 -1.96 -7.92 7.07
CA THR A 64 -0.93 -8.58 7.89
C THR A 64 -1.08 -8.22 9.37
N LYS A 65 -1.21 -6.92 9.69
CA LYS A 65 -1.37 -6.45 11.07
C LYS A 65 -2.63 -6.98 11.75
N ILE A 66 -3.75 -7.04 11.03
CA ILE A 66 -5.00 -7.62 11.54
C ILE A 66 -4.81 -9.11 11.85
N VAL A 67 -4.22 -9.87 10.92
CA VAL A 67 -3.93 -11.30 11.13
C VAL A 67 -3.04 -11.50 12.35
N LEU A 68 -1.96 -10.71 12.48
CA LEU A 68 -1.05 -10.77 13.63
C LEU A 68 -1.74 -10.40 14.95
N ALA A 69 -2.59 -9.37 14.95
CA ALA A 69 -3.35 -8.96 16.12
C ALA A 69 -4.33 -10.04 16.60
N LEU A 70 -4.95 -10.76 15.66
CA LEU A 70 -5.85 -11.87 15.96
C LEU A 70 -5.09 -13.13 16.42
N SER A 71 -3.90 -13.40 15.88
CA SER A 71 -3.10 -14.58 16.24
C SER A 71 -2.42 -14.48 17.60
N GLY A 72 -2.23 -13.26 18.13
CA GLY A 72 -1.53 -13.02 19.40
C GLY A 72 -2.27 -13.47 20.67
N GLY A 73 -3.46 -14.07 20.55
CA GLY A 73 -4.23 -14.62 21.67
C GLY A 73 -4.89 -13.58 22.60
N GLN A 74 -4.60 -12.28 22.41
CA GLN A 74 -5.14 -11.19 23.23
C GLN A 74 -6.29 -10.49 22.51
N ARG A 75 -7.53 -10.94 22.77
CA ARG A 75 -8.74 -10.34 22.15
C ARG A 75 -8.89 -8.85 22.41
N GLU A 76 -8.50 -8.38 23.60
CA GLU A 76 -8.53 -6.96 23.93
C GLU A 76 -7.60 -6.12 23.05
N PHE A 77 -6.42 -6.65 22.73
CA PHE A 77 -5.49 -6.00 21.80
C PHE A 77 -6.11 -5.87 20.41
N ALA A 78 -6.68 -6.97 19.89
CA ALA A 78 -7.34 -6.96 18.59
C ALA A 78 -8.51 -5.94 18.53
N TRP A 79 -9.36 -5.89 19.55
CA TRP A 79 -10.49 -4.93 19.61
C TRP A 79 -10.05 -3.47 19.65
N ARG A 80 -8.90 -3.17 20.22
CA ARG A 80 -8.36 -1.80 20.27
C ARG A 80 -7.68 -1.41 18.96
N VAL A 81 -6.99 -2.35 18.31
CA VAL A 81 -6.12 -2.07 17.15
C VAL A 81 -6.86 -2.14 15.83
N ILE A 82 -7.71 -3.15 15.61
CA ILE A 82 -8.37 -3.38 14.32
C ILE A 82 -9.21 -2.17 13.86
N PRO A 83 -10.04 -1.53 14.71
CA PRO A 83 -10.81 -0.37 14.28
C PRO A 83 -9.94 0.78 13.79
N GLY A 84 -8.81 1.03 14.46
CA GLY A 84 -7.85 2.05 14.06
C GLY A 84 -7.19 1.74 12.72
N LEU A 85 -6.79 0.48 12.50
CA LEU A 85 -6.24 0.02 11.22
C LEU A 85 -7.23 0.17 10.07
N VAL A 86 -8.50 -0.21 10.30
CA VAL A 86 -9.58 -0.07 9.32
C VAL A 86 -9.84 1.40 9.02
N LEU A 87 -9.88 2.26 10.03
CA LEU A 87 -10.04 3.71 9.84
C LEU A 87 -8.93 4.32 9.00
N VAL A 88 -7.66 3.97 9.25
CA VAL A 88 -6.52 4.46 8.47
C VAL A 88 -6.62 4.00 7.01
N ALA A 89 -6.89 2.72 6.77
CA ALA A 89 -7.05 2.20 5.42
C ALA A 89 -8.24 2.85 4.69
N ALA A 90 -9.38 2.98 5.36
CA ALA A 90 -10.58 3.61 4.81
C ALA A 90 -10.35 5.09 4.49
N ALA A 91 -9.66 5.84 5.35
CA ALA A 91 -9.32 7.24 5.10
C ALA A 91 -8.40 7.39 3.88
N ALA A 92 -7.41 6.50 3.71
CA ALA A 92 -6.53 6.50 2.56
C ALA A 92 -7.28 6.21 1.25
N TRP A 93 -8.15 5.20 1.24
CA TRP A 93 -9.01 4.88 0.09
C TRP A 93 -10.00 6.00 -0.21
N LEU A 94 -10.61 6.60 0.82
CA LEU A 94 -11.49 7.75 0.66
C LEU A 94 -10.76 8.93 0.01
N GLY A 95 -9.52 9.21 0.42
CA GLY A 95 -8.69 10.23 -0.21
C GLY A 95 -8.51 9.99 -1.71
N ALA A 96 -8.28 8.75 -2.13
CA ALA A 96 -8.17 8.40 -3.55
C ALA A 96 -9.51 8.50 -4.30
N PHE A 97 -10.64 8.11 -3.69
CA PHE A 97 -11.96 8.29 -4.29
C PHE A 97 -12.32 9.77 -4.44
N LEU A 98 -12.03 10.59 -3.42
CA LEU A 98 -12.24 12.02 -3.47
C LEU A 98 -11.34 12.67 -4.53
N GLN A 99 -10.08 12.25 -4.64
CA GLN A 99 -9.18 12.72 -5.69
C GLN A 99 -9.77 12.42 -7.08
N ALA A 100 -10.24 11.19 -7.30
CA ALA A 100 -10.87 10.78 -8.56
C ALA A 100 -12.20 11.51 -8.84
N ALA A 101 -12.92 11.93 -7.80
CA ALA A 101 -14.19 12.66 -7.92
C ALA A 101 -14.01 14.18 -8.12
N ILE A 102 -12.93 14.76 -7.57
CA ILE A 102 -12.70 16.21 -7.53
C ILE A 102 -11.84 16.72 -8.71
N GLY A 103 -10.92 15.90 -9.25
CA GLY A 103 -10.15 16.21 -10.46
C GLY A 103 -10.56 15.29 -11.60
N ARG A 104 -10.96 15.78 -12.79
CA ARG A 104 -10.08 16.33 -13.86
C ARG A 104 -8.87 15.47 -14.15
#